data_AF-A0A165C7Z4-F1
#
_entry.id   AF-A0A165C7Z4-F1
#
_cell.length_a   1.000
_cell.length_b   1.000
_cell.length_c   1.000
_cell.angle_alpha   90.00
_cell.angle_beta   90.00
_cell.angle_gamma   90.00
#
_symmetry.space_group_name_H-M   'P 1'
#
loop_
_entity.id
_entity.type
_entity.pdbx_description
1 polymer ?
#
loop_
_entity_poly.entity_id
_entity_poly.type
_entity_poly.pdbx_seq_one_letter_code
_entity_poly.pdbx_strand_id
1 'polypeptide(L)'
;MLSLLALLGVVALGQTQTTTNYPGYVENGTSTVQFTVQSSSGFDGPKVDFYNATSSQWWYFDVVSNDLKESVVLTLMGNSPAATSSPPGLLPFNLIEVNIQLANGTLVAFTAGAQSITITTTGNGSAGIMNGAGYGWSETSDLSTLLIEIDDVVNNFSGTIQVNSDAPHHASCGPAVLGASLLVSPHLGWGNSIPDGTATVDFVLNNQQISYTGRGYHDSNWGDRAFTEDLGSWYWGHARFGSYSLVWFDMMDNTGVEHQLGYLAQNGAVVANSCGAMPVRPTGSNSAYPPIPGLLPTGFQIVYDMGSAGVLEVNVTNYLPIVQYPGLYTRWVGSVAGGIQGQTTYTGVALYEEMGG
;
A
#
# COMPACT_ATOMS: atom_id res chain seq x y z
N MET A 1 -30.77 -55.52 17.15
CA MET A 1 -29.48 -54.81 17.12
C MET A 1 -29.71 -53.52 16.34
N LEU A 2 -29.84 -52.39 17.04
CA LEU A 2 -30.03 -51.07 16.46
C LEU A 2 -28.64 -50.50 16.09
N SER A 3 -28.45 -50.16 14.83
CA SER A 3 -27.26 -49.49 14.31
C SER A 3 -27.29 -48.02 14.72
N LEU A 4 -26.33 -47.59 15.53
CA LEU A 4 -26.17 -46.20 15.95
C LEU A 4 -25.42 -45.45 14.83
N LEU A 5 -26.11 -44.54 14.11
CA LEU A 5 -25.46 -43.55 13.25
C LEU A 5 -24.77 -42.51 14.14
N ALA A 6 -23.43 -42.47 14.12
CA ALA A 6 -22.68 -41.36 14.68
C ALA A 6 -22.71 -40.19 13.70
N LEU A 7 -23.45 -39.14 14.04
CA LEU A 7 -23.44 -37.85 13.36
C LEU A 7 -22.14 -37.12 13.78
N LEU A 8 -21.12 -37.15 12.93
CA LEU A 8 -19.96 -36.25 13.06
C LEU A 8 -20.41 -34.84 12.69
N GLY A 9 -20.80 -34.05 13.69
CA GLY A 9 -20.97 -32.62 13.55
C GLY A 9 -19.61 -31.97 13.31
N VAL A 10 -19.35 -31.53 12.09
CA VAL A 10 -18.25 -30.59 11.81
C VAL A 10 -18.67 -29.27 12.42
N VAL A 11 -18.14 -28.95 13.60
CA VAL A 11 -18.20 -27.60 14.13
C VAL A 11 -17.23 -26.77 13.30
N ALA A 12 -17.73 -26.04 12.31
CA ALA A 12 -16.97 -24.97 11.70
C ALA A 12 -16.75 -23.91 12.80
N LEU A 13 -15.53 -23.84 13.34
CA LEU A 13 -15.13 -22.76 14.22
C LEU A 13 -15.11 -21.49 13.38
N GLY A 14 -16.20 -20.71 13.45
CA GLY A 14 -16.24 -19.38 12.84
C GLY A 14 -15.11 -18.52 13.42
N GLN A 15 -14.32 -17.89 12.55
CA GLN A 15 -13.32 -16.93 12.99
C GLN A 15 -14.02 -15.75 13.67
N THR A 16 -13.41 -15.23 14.74
CA THR A 16 -13.95 -14.06 15.44
C THR A 16 -13.85 -12.85 14.53
N GLN A 17 -14.95 -12.12 14.41
CA GLN A 17 -15.00 -10.86 13.68
C GLN A 17 -14.98 -9.70 14.66
N THR A 18 -14.28 -8.63 14.28
CA THR A 18 -14.28 -7.36 15.00
C THR A 18 -14.67 -6.24 14.05
N THR A 19 -15.57 -5.35 14.47
CA THR A 19 -16.03 -4.23 13.64
C THR A 19 -15.71 -2.91 14.33
N THR A 20 -15.05 -2.02 13.60
CA THR A 20 -14.73 -0.66 14.03
C THR A 20 -15.44 0.33 13.12
N ASN A 21 -15.97 1.41 13.70
CA ASN A 21 -16.63 2.48 12.96
C ASN A 21 -15.91 3.80 13.25
N TYR A 22 -15.55 4.52 12.19
CA TYR A 22 -14.97 5.85 12.28
C TYR A 22 -15.96 6.89 11.77
N PRO A 23 -16.29 7.92 12.56
CA PRO A 23 -17.14 9.01 12.08
C PRO A 23 -16.42 9.89 11.05
N GLY A 24 -17.16 10.80 10.42
CA GLY A 24 -16.64 11.83 9.52
C GLY A 24 -16.10 13.07 10.23
N TYR A 25 -15.64 12.94 11.47
CA TYR A 25 -15.16 14.07 12.29
C TYR A 25 -14.15 13.60 13.36
N VAL A 26 -13.39 14.56 13.90
CA VAL A 26 -12.44 14.35 14.99
C VAL A 26 -13.15 13.95 16.28
N GLU A 27 -12.65 12.91 16.94
CA GLU A 27 -13.08 12.51 18.27
C GLU A 27 -12.14 13.05 19.36
N ASN A 28 -12.72 13.44 20.51
CA ASN A 28 -11.96 14.00 21.61
C ASN A 28 -11.27 12.90 22.42
N GLY A 29 -9.97 13.03 22.63
CA GLY A 29 -9.19 12.14 23.49
C GLY A 29 -7.80 11.87 22.94
N THR A 30 -7.08 11.00 23.64
CA THR A 30 -5.80 10.46 23.17
C THR A 30 -6.11 9.12 22.50
N SER A 31 -5.91 9.04 21.18
CA SER A 31 -6.05 7.79 20.45
C SER A 31 -4.94 6.82 20.83
N THR A 32 -5.26 5.53 20.85
CA THR A 32 -4.31 4.45 20.93
C THR A 32 -3.90 4.03 19.51
N VAL A 33 -2.60 4.10 19.22
CA VAL A 33 -2.03 3.71 17.94
C VAL A 33 -1.11 2.50 18.11
N GLN A 34 -1.30 1.48 17.28
CA GLN A 34 -0.57 0.22 17.32
C GLN A 34 0.66 0.26 16.42
N PHE A 35 1.86 0.14 16.98
CA PHE A 35 3.12 0.11 16.22
C PHE A 35 3.86 -1.23 16.27
N THR A 36 3.24 -2.25 16.84
CA THR A 36 3.76 -3.62 16.92
C THR A 36 2.66 -4.61 16.63
N VAL A 37 2.96 -5.76 16.06
CA VAL A 37 1.97 -6.85 15.91
C VAL A 37 1.54 -7.35 17.30
N GLN A 38 0.27 -7.16 17.65
CA GLN A 38 -0.26 -7.49 18.99
C GLN A 38 -1.02 -8.82 19.07
N SER A 39 -1.38 -9.41 17.92
CA SER A 39 -2.11 -10.68 17.86
C SER A 39 -1.75 -11.46 16.60
N SER A 40 -2.09 -12.75 16.56
CA SER A 40 -1.90 -13.60 15.36
C SER A 40 -2.97 -13.38 14.27
N SER A 41 -3.83 -12.39 14.46
CA SER A 41 -4.93 -11.97 13.59
C SER A 41 -4.97 -10.44 13.48
N GLY A 42 -5.75 -9.92 12.55
CA GLY A 42 -6.00 -8.49 12.37
C GLY A 42 -4.82 -7.72 11.78
N PHE A 43 -4.02 -8.38 10.95
CA PHE A 43 -2.89 -7.74 10.30
C PHE A 43 -3.29 -6.54 9.45
N ASP A 44 -4.34 -6.63 8.63
CA ASP A 44 -4.85 -5.51 7.82
C ASP A 44 -5.93 -4.66 8.52
N GLY A 45 -6.35 -5.10 9.72
CA GLY A 45 -7.37 -4.39 10.49
C GLY A 45 -6.93 -3.00 10.97
N PRO A 46 -7.85 -2.22 11.55
CA PRO A 46 -7.58 -1.00 12.29
C PRO A 46 -6.32 -1.03 13.18
N LYS A 47 -5.46 -0.02 13.06
CA LYS A 47 -4.30 0.23 13.93
C LYS A 47 -4.47 1.45 14.82
N VAL A 48 -5.52 2.23 14.56
CA VAL A 48 -5.92 3.41 15.31
C VAL A 48 -7.32 3.14 15.88
N ASP A 49 -7.53 3.28 17.18
CA ASP A 49 -8.84 2.98 17.80
C ASP A 49 -9.93 4.00 17.42
N PHE A 50 -9.61 5.29 17.38
CA PHE A 50 -10.44 6.39 16.90
C PHE A 50 -9.57 7.52 16.38
N TYR A 51 -10.09 8.37 15.49
CA TYR A 51 -9.30 9.48 14.96
C TYR A 51 -9.46 10.75 15.80
N ASN A 52 -8.43 11.12 16.54
CA ASN A 52 -8.32 12.44 17.15
C ASN A 52 -7.77 13.47 16.14
N ALA A 53 -7.36 14.66 16.60
CA ALA A 53 -6.88 15.72 15.71
C ALA A 53 -5.59 15.38 14.94
N THR A 54 -4.82 14.39 15.40
CA THR A 54 -3.46 14.11 14.92
C THR A 54 -3.27 12.69 14.41
N SER A 55 -4.12 11.74 14.81
CA SER A 55 -4.05 10.34 14.38
C SER A 55 -4.80 10.11 13.08
N SER A 56 -4.21 9.35 12.16
CA SER A 56 -4.83 8.96 10.89
C SER A 56 -4.40 7.56 10.48
N GLN A 57 -5.18 6.94 9.60
CA GLN A 57 -4.81 5.70 8.91
C GLN A 57 -5.35 5.74 7.49
N TRP A 58 -4.60 5.22 6.54
CA TRP A 58 -5.09 5.00 5.18
C TRP A 58 -4.77 3.59 4.69
N TRP A 59 -5.67 3.08 3.85
CA TRP A 59 -5.52 1.85 3.09
C TRP A 59 -5.22 2.25 1.64
N TYR A 60 -4.10 1.77 1.13
CA TYR A 60 -3.60 2.08 -0.19
C TYR A 60 -3.65 0.85 -1.08
N PHE A 61 -4.14 1.01 -2.29
CA PHE A 61 -4.25 -0.05 -3.28
C PHE A 61 -3.76 0.47 -4.62
N ASP A 62 -3.02 -0.35 -5.35
CA ASP A 62 -2.75 -0.07 -6.75
C ASP A 62 -2.75 -1.31 -7.64
N VAL A 63 -2.88 -1.05 -8.93
CA VAL A 63 -2.57 -2.00 -9.98
C VAL A 63 -1.81 -1.29 -11.09
N VAL A 64 -0.73 -1.91 -11.56
CA VAL A 64 0.00 -1.51 -12.78
C VAL A 64 -0.12 -2.60 -13.84
N SER A 65 -0.48 -2.23 -15.08
CA SER A 65 -0.60 -3.19 -16.18
C SER A 65 0.74 -3.80 -16.54
N ASN A 66 0.72 -5.05 -17.03
CA ASN A 66 1.94 -5.78 -17.39
C ASN A 66 2.75 -5.11 -18.53
N ASP A 67 2.15 -4.16 -19.25
CA ASP A 67 2.77 -3.42 -20.35
C ASP A 67 3.02 -1.92 -20.04
N LEU A 68 2.86 -1.51 -18.76
CA LEU A 68 3.08 -0.15 -18.23
C LEU A 68 2.09 0.93 -18.71
N LYS A 69 1.10 0.58 -19.52
CA LYS A 69 0.23 1.57 -20.16
C LYS A 69 -0.98 1.97 -19.34
N GLU A 70 -1.38 1.15 -18.38
CA GLU A 70 -2.56 1.38 -17.56
C GLU A 70 -2.21 1.21 -16.08
N SER A 71 -2.82 2.03 -15.24
CA SER A 71 -2.72 1.89 -13.79
C SER A 71 -3.92 2.49 -13.10
N VAL A 72 -4.16 2.05 -11.88
CA VAL A 72 -5.14 2.61 -10.95
C VAL A 72 -4.51 2.63 -9.57
N VAL A 73 -4.71 3.73 -8.86
CA VAL A 73 -4.29 3.92 -7.48
C VAL A 73 -5.46 4.44 -6.69
N LEU A 74 -5.74 3.82 -5.55
CA LEU A 74 -6.80 4.19 -4.62
C LEU A 74 -6.17 4.40 -3.23
N THR A 75 -6.36 5.59 -2.66
CA THR A 75 -5.96 5.88 -1.27
C THR A 75 -7.20 6.21 -0.46
N LEU A 76 -7.58 5.33 0.46
CA LEU A 76 -8.77 5.46 1.29
C LEU A 76 -8.34 5.87 2.71
N MET A 77 -8.54 7.14 3.04
CA MET A 77 -8.02 7.76 4.26
C MET A 77 -9.12 7.98 5.28
N GLY A 78 -8.83 7.59 6.53
CA GLY A 78 -9.49 8.11 7.73
C GLY A 78 -8.70 9.29 8.30
N ASN A 79 -9.38 10.40 8.56
CA ASN A 79 -8.78 11.67 8.98
C ASN A 79 -7.71 12.20 8.00
N SER A 80 -8.14 12.48 6.76
CA SER A 80 -7.29 13.03 5.71
C SER A 80 -6.57 14.34 6.08
N PRO A 81 -7.13 15.27 6.91
CA PRO A 81 -6.39 16.44 7.35
C PRO A 81 -5.11 16.08 8.12
N ALA A 82 -5.16 15.09 9.01
CA ALA A 82 -3.97 14.63 9.72
C ALA A 82 -3.00 13.86 8.80
N ALA A 83 -3.54 12.98 7.94
CA ALA A 83 -2.72 12.19 7.00
C ALA A 83 -1.93 13.06 6.01
N THR A 84 -2.53 14.16 5.55
CA THR A 84 -1.94 15.04 4.52
C THR A 84 -1.39 16.34 5.08
N SER A 85 -1.54 16.58 6.38
CA SER A 85 -1.22 17.87 7.03
C SER A 85 -2.00 19.07 6.43
N SER A 86 -3.20 18.80 5.94
CA SER A 86 -4.08 19.82 5.37
C SER A 86 -4.85 20.57 6.46
N PRO A 87 -5.14 21.88 6.28
CA PRO A 87 -6.00 22.61 7.20
C PRO A 87 -7.38 21.94 7.38
N PRO A 88 -7.93 21.90 8.61
CA PRO A 88 -9.28 21.38 8.84
C PRO A 88 -10.33 22.05 7.95
N GLY A 89 -11.17 21.24 7.31
CA GLY A 89 -12.23 21.69 6.41
C GLY A 89 -11.80 21.95 4.96
N LEU A 90 -10.50 21.87 4.63
CA LEU A 90 -10.04 21.93 3.24
C LEU A 90 -10.39 20.65 2.48
N LEU A 91 -10.20 19.49 3.12
CA LEU A 91 -10.50 18.17 2.58
C LEU A 91 -11.64 17.51 3.36
N PRO A 92 -12.44 16.63 2.73
CA PRO A 92 -13.30 15.70 3.44
C PRO A 92 -12.53 14.95 4.54
N PHE A 93 -13.14 14.79 5.72
CA PHE A 93 -12.47 14.11 6.83
C PHE A 93 -12.08 12.67 6.49
N ASN A 94 -13.01 11.90 5.90
CA ASN A 94 -12.72 10.62 5.29
C ASN A 94 -12.66 10.81 3.78
N LEU A 95 -11.51 10.58 3.19
CA LEU A 95 -11.20 10.93 1.80
C LEU A 95 -10.83 9.69 1.01
N ILE A 96 -11.35 9.59 -0.21
CA ILE A 96 -10.88 8.67 -1.22
C ILE A 96 -10.17 9.51 -2.27
N GLU A 97 -8.91 9.19 -2.56
CA GLU A 97 -8.20 9.70 -3.72
C GLU A 97 -8.06 8.60 -4.78
N VAL A 98 -8.36 8.95 -6.03
CA VAL A 98 -8.27 8.04 -7.18
C VAL A 98 -7.37 8.66 -8.23
N ASN A 99 -6.37 7.91 -8.68
CA ASN A 99 -5.53 8.26 -9.83
C ASN A 99 -5.55 7.11 -10.83
N ILE A 100 -5.79 7.39 -12.11
CA ILE A 100 -5.87 6.40 -13.18
C ILE A 100 -5.00 6.86 -14.35
N GLN A 101 -4.16 5.96 -14.85
CA GLN A 101 -3.52 6.07 -16.15
C GLN A 101 -4.31 5.22 -17.15
N LEU A 102 -4.78 5.84 -18.24
CA LEU A 102 -5.46 5.17 -19.34
C LEU A 102 -4.47 4.75 -20.44
N ALA A 103 -4.81 3.70 -21.21
CA ALA A 103 -3.94 3.13 -22.25
C ALA A 103 -3.49 4.13 -23.33
N ASN A 104 -4.22 5.23 -23.52
CA ASN A 104 -3.88 6.31 -24.45
C ASN A 104 -2.91 7.36 -23.85
N GLY A 105 -2.47 7.17 -22.60
CA GLY A 105 -1.62 8.10 -21.85
C GLY A 105 -2.39 9.20 -21.09
N THR A 106 -3.72 9.25 -21.19
CA THR A 106 -4.53 10.19 -20.40
C THR A 106 -4.45 9.84 -18.92
N LEU A 107 -4.18 10.85 -18.09
CA LEU A 107 -4.26 10.75 -16.63
C LEU A 107 -5.61 11.29 -16.14
N VAL A 108 -6.24 10.56 -15.24
CA VAL A 108 -7.48 10.96 -14.57
C VAL A 108 -7.22 10.98 -13.07
N ALA A 109 -7.67 12.04 -12.41
CA ALA A 109 -7.61 12.15 -10.96
C ALA A 109 -8.89 12.80 -10.43
N PHE A 110 -9.44 12.24 -9.35
CA PHE A 110 -10.58 12.79 -8.64
C PHE A 110 -10.60 12.29 -7.21
N THR A 111 -11.49 12.88 -6.41
CA THR A 111 -11.66 12.54 -4.99
C THR A 111 -13.12 12.31 -4.65
N ALA A 112 -13.39 11.51 -3.63
CA ALA A 112 -14.70 11.37 -3.02
C ALA A 112 -14.62 11.50 -1.49
N GLY A 113 -15.70 11.99 -0.86
CA GLY A 113 -15.79 12.13 0.59
C GLY A 113 -16.75 11.09 1.18
N ALA A 114 -16.30 10.38 2.21
CA ALA A 114 -17.14 9.43 2.95
C ALA A 114 -17.70 10.05 4.24
N GLN A 115 -18.92 9.67 4.60
CA GLN A 115 -19.58 10.15 5.82
C GLN A 115 -19.05 9.45 7.07
N SER A 116 -18.69 8.17 6.92
CA SER A 116 -18.10 7.32 7.96
C SER A 116 -17.37 6.15 7.30
N ILE A 117 -16.49 5.51 8.04
CA ILE A 117 -15.79 4.29 7.61
C ILE A 117 -16.22 3.15 8.52
N THR A 118 -16.63 2.02 7.96
CA THR A 118 -16.90 0.79 8.72
C THR A 118 -15.91 -0.26 8.28
N ILE A 119 -15.14 -0.82 9.22
CA ILE A 119 -14.15 -1.86 8.94
C ILE A 119 -14.46 -3.10 9.76
N THR A 120 -14.61 -4.24 9.10
CA THR A 120 -14.75 -5.55 9.73
C THR A 120 -13.51 -6.37 9.48
N THR A 121 -12.88 -6.84 10.54
CA THR A 121 -11.67 -7.68 10.49
C THR A 121 -12.02 -9.13 10.79
N THR A 122 -11.57 -10.04 9.93
CA THR A 122 -11.77 -11.50 10.06
C THR A 122 -10.45 -12.21 9.77
N GLY A 123 -9.90 -12.96 10.74
CA GLY A 123 -8.54 -13.48 10.60
C GLY A 123 -7.55 -12.31 10.44
N ASN A 124 -6.65 -12.36 9.46
CA ASN A 124 -5.73 -11.26 9.12
C ASN A 124 -6.31 -10.22 8.17
N GLY A 125 -7.35 -10.58 7.40
CA GLY A 125 -7.97 -9.70 6.41
C GLY A 125 -8.97 -8.71 6.98
N SER A 126 -9.18 -7.63 6.24
CA SER A 126 -10.18 -6.61 6.53
C SER A 126 -11.20 -6.45 5.39
N ALA A 127 -12.37 -5.94 5.75
CA ALA A 127 -13.38 -5.48 4.80
C ALA A 127 -13.85 -4.09 5.23
N GLY A 128 -13.56 -3.08 4.40
CA GLY A 128 -13.86 -1.69 4.69
C GLY A 128 -14.91 -1.12 3.75
N ILE A 129 -15.76 -0.24 4.29
CA ILE A 129 -16.80 0.47 3.55
C ILE A 129 -16.66 1.97 3.82
N MET A 130 -16.44 2.73 2.75
CA MET A 130 -16.45 4.20 2.76
C MET A 130 -17.89 4.68 2.56
N ASN A 131 -18.64 4.74 3.67
CA ASN A 131 -20.09 4.95 3.65
C ASN A 131 -20.48 6.27 2.97
N GLY A 132 -21.41 6.18 2.03
CA GLY A 132 -21.90 7.33 1.26
C GLY A 132 -21.02 7.76 0.10
N ALA A 133 -19.86 7.12 -0.12
CA ALA A 133 -18.95 7.44 -1.23
C ALA A 133 -18.98 6.41 -2.37
N GLY A 134 -19.48 5.20 -2.13
CA GLY A 134 -19.51 4.13 -3.13
C GLY A 134 -18.16 3.41 -3.30
N TYR A 135 -17.34 3.31 -2.25
CA TYR A 135 -16.09 2.56 -2.27
C TYR A 135 -16.06 1.56 -1.13
N GLY A 136 -15.59 0.36 -1.40
CA GLY A 136 -15.32 -0.63 -0.36
C GLY A 136 -14.30 -1.66 -0.83
N TRP A 137 -13.74 -2.39 0.13
CA TRP A 137 -12.86 -3.52 -0.13
C TRP A 137 -13.22 -4.68 0.80
N SER A 138 -12.81 -5.88 0.41
CA SER A 138 -12.92 -7.09 1.21
C SER A 138 -11.76 -8.03 0.92
N GLU A 139 -11.20 -8.59 1.98
CA GLU A 139 -10.11 -9.55 1.90
C GLU A 139 -10.52 -10.90 2.50
N THR A 140 -9.90 -11.97 2.00
CA THR A 140 -9.96 -13.27 2.67
C THR A 140 -9.20 -13.22 3.99
N SER A 141 -9.58 -14.09 4.93
CA SER A 141 -9.00 -14.09 6.27
C SER A 141 -7.49 -14.37 6.34
N ASP A 142 -6.92 -14.88 5.26
CA ASP A 142 -5.51 -15.21 5.10
C ASP A 142 -4.78 -14.24 4.16
N LEU A 143 -5.44 -13.17 3.72
CA LEU A 143 -4.91 -12.16 2.78
C LEU A 143 -4.57 -12.74 1.39
N SER A 144 -5.11 -13.91 1.03
CA SER A 144 -4.86 -14.52 -0.28
C SER A 144 -5.55 -13.78 -1.44
N THR A 145 -6.67 -13.14 -1.15
CA THR A 145 -7.48 -12.44 -2.16
C THR A 145 -8.04 -11.14 -1.61
N LEU A 146 -7.93 -10.08 -2.40
CA LEU A 146 -8.55 -8.78 -2.19
C LEU A 146 -9.54 -8.52 -3.32
N LEU A 147 -10.71 -7.98 -2.97
CA LEU A 147 -11.71 -7.45 -3.89
C LEU A 147 -12.03 -6.01 -3.48
N ILE A 148 -11.92 -5.08 -4.42
CA ILE A 148 -12.38 -3.69 -4.28
C ILE A 148 -13.61 -3.52 -5.15
N GLU A 149 -14.65 -2.92 -4.60
CA GLU A 149 -15.92 -2.64 -5.27
C GLU A 149 -16.18 -1.13 -5.27
N ILE A 150 -16.57 -0.61 -6.44
CA ILE A 150 -16.75 0.82 -6.68
C ILE A 150 -18.11 1.07 -7.34
N ASP A 151 -18.85 2.03 -6.80
CA ASP A 151 -20.13 2.56 -7.28
C ASP A 151 -20.22 4.07 -6.96
N ASP A 152 -19.25 4.83 -7.47
CA ASP A 152 -19.17 6.28 -7.30
C ASP A 152 -19.99 6.99 -8.39
N VAL A 153 -21.25 7.25 -8.05
CA VAL A 153 -22.21 7.95 -8.91
C VAL A 153 -21.78 9.40 -9.19
N VAL A 154 -21.07 10.05 -8.27
CA VAL A 154 -20.67 11.46 -8.40
C VAL A 154 -19.61 11.62 -9.48
N ASN A 155 -18.62 10.73 -9.49
CA ASN A 155 -17.52 10.74 -10.46
C ASN A 155 -17.80 9.85 -11.70
N ASN A 156 -19.00 9.24 -11.79
CA ASN A 156 -19.37 8.31 -12.85
C ASN A 156 -18.34 7.20 -13.04
N PHE A 157 -17.97 6.59 -11.92
CA PHE A 157 -16.93 5.56 -11.82
C PHE A 157 -17.46 4.35 -11.04
N SER A 158 -17.44 3.19 -11.67
CA SER A 158 -17.95 1.95 -11.07
C SER A 158 -17.16 0.74 -11.54
N GLY A 159 -17.12 -0.34 -10.77
CA GLY A 159 -16.50 -1.60 -11.18
C GLY A 159 -15.75 -2.29 -10.04
N THR A 160 -14.78 -3.12 -10.40
CA THR A 160 -14.04 -3.94 -9.45
C THR A 160 -12.54 -4.03 -9.74
N ILE A 161 -11.78 -4.20 -8.66
CA ILE A 161 -10.38 -4.67 -8.70
C ILE A 161 -10.34 -5.97 -7.92
N GLN A 162 -9.82 -7.03 -8.53
CA GLN A 162 -9.49 -8.25 -7.79
C GLN A 162 -7.98 -8.48 -7.83
N VAL A 163 -7.37 -8.74 -6.68
CA VAL A 163 -5.96 -9.10 -6.56
C VAL A 163 -5.86 -10.47 -5.88
N ASN A 164 -5.13 -11.39 -6.50
CA ASN A 164 -4.76 -12.67 -5.88
C ASN A 164 -3.28 -12.59 -5.49
N SER A 165 -3.00 -12.71 -4.20
CA SER A 165 -1.66 -12.50 -3.65
C SER A 165 -0.70 -13.59 -4.14
N ASP A 166 0.45 -13.16 -4.65
CA ASP A 166 1.54 -14.03 -5.11
C ASP A 166 2.72 -14.03 -4.12
N ALA A 167 2.66 -13.23 -3.05
CA ALA A 167 3.74 -13.05 -2.07
C ALA A 167 3.18 -12.93 -0.62
N PRO A 168 3.80 -13.55 0.40
CA PRO A 168 3.30 -13.47 1.77
C PRO A 168 3.34 -12.05 2.35
N HIS A 169 2.25 -11.64 3.02
CA HIS A 169 2.19 -10.40 3.81
C HIS A 169 3.32 -10.31 4.83
N HIS A 170 3.70 -9.09 5.21
CA HIS A 170 4.78 -8.89 6.14
C HIS A 170 4.72 -7.58 6.93
N ALA A 171 5.38 -7.60 8.09
CA ALA A 171 5.65 -6.42 8.89
C ALA A 171 6.89 -5.69 8.35
N SER A 172 7.20 -4.54 8.94
CA SER A 172 8.30 -3.64 8.56
C SER A 172 9.64 -4.33 8.30
N CYS A 173 10.16 -5.06 9.29
CA CYS A 173 11.52 -5.62 9.26
C CYS A 173 11.54 -7.15 9.29
N GLY A 174 10.44 -7.80 8.93
CA GLY A 174 10.33 -9.26 9.05
C GLY A 174 8.91 -9.79 8.89
N PRO A 175 8.72 -11.10 9.16
CA PRO A 175 7.40 -11.71 9.12
C PRO A 175 6.46 -11.06 10.16
N ALA A 176 5.17 -11.04 9.84
CA ALA A 176 4.12 -10.48 10.69
C ALA A 176 3.77 -11.39 11.89
N VAL A 177 4.72 -11.58 12.79
CA VAL A 177 4.57 -12.38 14.01
C VAL A 177 4.40 -11.50 15.24
N LEU A 178 3.82 -12.05 16.32
CA LEU A 178 3.62 -11.34 17.58
C LEU A 178 4.90 -10.63 18.05
N GLY A 179 4.81 -9.33 18.32
CA GLY A 179 5.92 -8.49 18.74
C GLY A 179 6.78 -7.93 17.61
N ALA A 180 6.54 -8.30 16.34
CA ALA A 180 7.21 -7.67 15.20
C ALA A 180 6.88 -6.17 15.14
N SER A 181 7.87 -5.37 14.77
CA SER A 181 7.69 -3.93 14.56
C SER A 181 6.84 -3.67 13.33
N LEU A 182 5.95 -2.69 13.43
CA LEU A 182 5.23 -2.10 12.30
C LEU A 182 5.70 -0.66 12.02
N LEU A 183 6.79 -0.21 12.64
CA LEU A 183 7.31 1.14 12.43
C LEU A 183 8.10 1.23 11.13
N VAL A 184 7.89 2.32 10.38
CA VAL A 184 8.84 2.80 9.37
C VAL A 184 9.86 3.71 10.05
N SER A 185 9.35 4.72 10.76
CA SER A 185 10.08 5.67 11.60
C SER A 185 9.29 5.85 12.91
N PRO A 186 9.82 6.57 13.92
CA PRO A 186 9.01 6.94 15.08
C PRO A 186 7.69 7.59 14.62
N HIS A 187 6.56 7.17 15.20
CA HIS A 187 5.21 7.71 14.93
C HIS A 187 4.58 7.37 13.58
N LEU A 188 5.30 6.67 12.70
CA LEU A 188 4.81 6.20 11.41
C LEU A 188 4.77 4.67 11.37
N GLY A 189 3.57 4.13 11.29
CA GLY A 189 3.31 2.71 11.13
C GLY A 189 2.99 2.33 9.70
N TRP A 190 3.40 1.12 9.31
CA TRP A 190 3.18 0.53 8.00
C TRP A 190 3.02 -0.98 8.11
N GLY A 191 2.16 -1.54 7.25
CA GLY A 191 2.00 -2.99 7.11
C GLY A 191 1.55 -3.34 5.71
N ASN A 192 2.21 -4.33 5.09
CA ASN A 192 1.97 -4.70 3.70
C ASN A 192 1.25 -6.05 3.62
N SER A 193 -0.05 -5.95 3.36
CA SER A 193 -1.00 -7.05 3.34
C SER A 193 -0.93 -7.84 2.03
N ILE A 194 -0.69 -7.16 0.90
CA ILE A 194 -0.43 -7.79 -0.39
C ILE A 194 0.80 -7.13 -1.04
N PRO A 195 2.01 -7.71 -0.89
CA PRO A 195 3.24 -7.17 -1.47
C PRO A 195 3.32 -7.25 -2.99
N ASP A 196 2.64 -8.23 -3.58
CA ASP A 196 2.53 -8.43 -5.03
C ASP A 196 1.43 -9.47 -5.29
N GLY A 197 0.68 -9.28 -6.37
CA GLY A 197 -0.38 -10.20 -6.74
C GLY A 197 -0.82 -10.07 -8.19
N THR A 198 -1.41 -11.13 -8.72
CA THR A 198 -2.04 -11.08 -10.04
C THR A 198 -3.37 -10.36 -9.92
N ALA A 199 -3.50 -9.24 -10.62
CA ALA A 199 -4.66 -8.36 -10.55
C ALA A 199 -5.47 -8.35 -11.84
N THR A 200 -6.79 -8.29 -11.68
CA THR A 200 -7.75 -8.01 -12.75
C THR A 200 -8.49 -6.74 -12.41
N VAL A 201 -8.55 -5.84 -13.40
CA VAL A 201 -9.25 -4.58 -13.33
C VAL A 201 -10.41 -4.60 -14.32
N ASP A 202 -11.59 -4.22 -13.86
CA ASP A 202 -12.79 -4.09 -14.68
C ASP A 202 -13.62 -2.90 -14.18
N PHE A 203 -13.53 -1.75 -14.85
CA PHE A 203 -14.27 -0.55 -14.51
C PHE A 203 -15.00 0.06 -15.68
N VAL A 204 -16.01 0.86 -15.35
CA VAL A 204 -16.63 1.84 -16.22
C VAL A 204 -16.32 3.22 -15.66
N LEU A 205 -15.67 4.06 -16.47
CA LEU A 205 -15.43 5.48 -16.17
C LEU A 205 -16.04 6.32 -17.28
N ASN A 206 -16.96 7.23 -16.95
CA ASN A 206 -17.61 8.08 -17.94
C ASN A 206 -18.29 7.30 -19.09
N ASN A 207 -18.92 6.17 -18.76
CA ASN A 207 -19.50 5.20 -19.71
C ASN A 207 -18.48 4.51 -20.64
N GLN A 208 -17.18 4.67 -20.39
CA GLN A 208 -16.13 3.94 -21.10
C GLN A 208 -15.68 2.74 -20.26
N GLN A 209 -15.75 1.56 -20.87
CA GLN A 209 -15.20 0.35 -20.29
C GLN A 209 -13.66 0.40 -20.30
N ILE A 210 -13.07 0.08 -19.16
CA ILE A 210 -11.64 -0.10 -18.95
C ILE A 210 -11.45 -1.50 -18.36
N SER A 211 -10.60 -2.31 -18.96
CA SER A 211 -10.29 -3.63 -18.42
C SER A 211 -8.89 -4.06 -18.81
N TYR A 212 -8.10 -4.47 -17.81
CA TYR A 212 -6.75 -4.95 -18.00
C TYR A 212 -6.34 -5.90 -16.87
N THR A 213 -5.21 -6.58 -17.09
CA THR A 213 -4.55 -7.39 -16.06
C THR A 213 -3.21 -6.78 -15.73
N GLY A 214 -2.78 -6.97 -14.48
CA GLY A 214 -1.58 -6.32 -13.98
C GLY A 214 -1.06 -6.94 -12.70
N ARG A 215 -0.20 -6.17 -12.04
CA ARG A 215 0.37 -6.47 -10.73
C ARG A 215 -0.26 -5.57 -9.71
N GLY A 216 -0.91 -6.16 -8.72
CA GLY A 216 -1.60 -5.47 -7.65
C GLY A 216 -0.78 -5.43 -6.37
N TYR A 217 -1.00 -4.38 -5.59
CA TYR A 217 -0.35 -4.14 -4.30
C TYR A 217 -1.35 -3.58 -3.29
N HIS A 218 -1.19 -3.91 -2.01
CA HIS A 218 -1.96 -3.32 -0.91
C HIS A 218 -1.14 -3.17 0.38
N ASP A 219 -1.14 -1.96 0.95
CA ASP A 219 -0.68 -1.71 2.31
C ASP A 219 -1.62 -0.80 3.10
N SER A 220 -1.31 -0.71 4.40
CA SER A 220 -1.87 0.26 5.31
C SER A 220 -0.75 1.10 5.92
N ASN A 221 -1.02 2.38 6.11
CA ASN A 221 -0.13 3.33 6.77
C ASN A 221 -0.91 4.07 7.84
N TRP A 222 -0.28 4.39 8.96
CA TRP A 222 -0.95 5.11 10.06
C TRP A 222 0.03 5.87 10.93
N GLY A 223 -0.48 6.79 11.73
CA GLY A 223 0.33 7.55 12.67
C GLY A 223 -0.48 8.18 13.78
N ASP A 224 0.21 8.61 14.83
CA ASP A 224 -0.36 9.35 15.96
C ASP A 224 -0.14 10.87 15.84
N ARG A 225 0.59 11.31 14.80
CA ARG A 225 0.80 12.71 14.44
C ARG A 225 0.69 12.95 12.93
N ALA A 226 0.70 14.23 12.55
CA ALA A 226 0.65 14.61 11.15
C ALA A 226 1.90 14.13 10.40
N PHE A 227 1.68 13.51 9.25
CA PHE A 227 2.72 12.79 8.50
C PHE A 227 3.94 13.68 8.14
N THR A 228 3.70 14.96 7.83
CA THR A 228 4.76 15.92 7.48
C THR A 228 5.61 16.37 8.68
N GLU A 229 5.21 16.05 9.92
CA GLU A 229 6.00 16.41 11.10
C GLU A 229 7.27 15.56 11.22
N ASP A 230 7.27 14.32 10.70
CA ASP A 230 8.43 13.41 10.77
C ASP A 230 9.12 13.19 9.43
N LEU A 231 8.41 13.35 8.31
CA LEU A 231 8.95 13.09 6.98
C LEU A 231 9.87 14.23 6.50
N GLY A 232 11.14 13.89 6.23
CA GLY A 232 12.03 14.72 5.41
C GLY A 232 11.88 14.38 3.92
N SER A 233 12.11 13.11 3.57
CA SER A 233 11.87 12.57 2.23
C SER A 233 11.62 11.08 2.26
N TRP A 234 11.01 10.51 1.22
CA TRP A 234 10.99 9.06 1.04
C TRP A 234 11.18 8.64 -0.42
N TYR A 235 11.51 7.37 -0.57
CA TYR A 235 11.39 6.60 -1.80
C TYR A 235 10.68 5.30 -1.44
N TRP A 236 9.52 5.07 -2.05
CA TRP A 236 8.70 3.90 -1.78
C TRP A 236 8.26 3.27 -3.09
N GLY A 237 8.08 1.95 -3.11
CA GLY A 237 7.46 1.30 -4.24
C GLY A 237 7.53 -0.21 -4.21
N HIS A 238 7.01 -0.80 -5.29
CA HIS A 238 7.04 -2.24 -5.50
C HIS A 238 7.33 -2.58 -6.97
N ALA A 239 7.81 -3.80 -7.18
CA ALA A 239 8.16 -4.30 -8.50
C ALA A 239 7.94 -5.80 -8.65
N ARG A 240 7.52 -6.19 -9.86
CA ARG A 240 7.46 -7.57 -10.33
C ARG A 240 8.39 -7.74 -11.52
N PHE A 241 9.39 -8.61 -11.39
CA PHE A 241 10.33 -8.94 -12.46
C PHE A 241 10.80 -10.39 -12.36
N GLY A 242 10.74 -11.13 -13.48
CA GLY A 242 11.01 -12.57 -13.46
C GLY A 242 10.13 -13.31 -12.45
N SER A 243 10.77 -13.98 -11.49
CA SER A 243 10.10 -14.69 -10.38
C SER A 243 10.03 -13.88 -9.08
N TYR A 244 10.57 -12.65 -9.09
CA TYR A 244 10.72 -11.83 -7.90
C TYR A 244 9.52 -10.90 -7.68
N SER A 245 9.22 -10.68 -6.41
CA SER A 245 8.27 -9.69 -5.89
C SER A 245 9.05 -8.84 -4.88
N LEU A 246 9.26 -7.57 -5.19
CA LEU A 246 10.10 -6.65 -4.43
C LEU A 246 9.26 -5.50 -3.89
N VAL A 247 9.47 -5.14 -2.63
CA VAL A 247 8.91 -3.93 -2.01
C VAL A 247 10.03 -3.18 -1.31
N TRP A 248 10.04 -1.85 -1.45
CA TRP A 248 10.98 -0.98 -0.79
C TRP A 248 10.36 0.23 -0.14
N PHE A 249 11.01 0.63 0.94
CA PHE A 249 10.75 1.87 1.64
C PHE A 249 12.10 2.40 2.13
N ASP A 250 12.50 3.58 1.68
CA ASP A 250 13.70 4.29 2.12
C ASP A 250 13.30 5.72 2.50
N MET A 251 13.25 6.01 3.79
CA MET A 251 12.72 7.25 4.35
C MET A 251 13.79 7.98 5.13
N MET A 252 13.97 9.27 4.84
CA MET A 252 14.77 10.18 5.64
C MET A 252 13.82 10.96 6.56
N ASP A 253 14.01 10.87 7.88
CA ASP A 253 13.26 11.68 8.82
C ASP A 253 13.80 13.12 8.91
N ASN A 254 13.04 14.00 9.55
CA ASN A 254 13.40 15.41 9.73
C ASN A 254 14.68 15.63 10.58
N THR A 255 15.19 14.58 11.26
CA THR A 255 16.44 14.63 12.04
C THR A 255 17.65 14.17 11.22
N GLY A 256 17.43 13.70 9.99
CA GLY A 256 18.47 13.19 9.10
C GLY A 256 18.82 11.73 9.33
N VAL A 257 17.94 10.95 9.95
CA VAL A 257 18.09 9.49 10.08
C VAL A 257 17.37 8.79 8.94
N GLU A 258 18.09 7.90 8.27
CA GLU A 258 17.59 7.06 7.18
C GLU A 258 16.99 5.75 7.74
N HIS A 259 15.75 5.46 7.38
CA HIS A 259 14.98 4.29 7.75
C HIS A 259 14.66 3.48 6.50
N GLN A 260 15.28 2.30 6.37
CA GLN A 260 15.11 1.43 5.20
C GLN A 260 14.36 0.17 5.58
N LEU A 261 13.42 -0.25 4.75
CA LEU A 261 12.68 -1.50 4.87
C LEU A 261 12.67 -2.19 3.51
N GLY A 262 13.08 -3.46 3.48
CA GLY A 262 13.19 -4.22 2.25
C GLY A 262 12.59 -5.61 2.32
N TYR A 263 11.85 -5.96 1.28
CA TYR A 263 11.21 -7.25 1.14
C TYR A 263 11.46 -7.81 -0.26
N LEU A 264 11.91 -9.06 -0.33
CA LEU A 264 12.00 -9.83 -1.57
C LEU A 264 11.36 -11.20 -1.35
N ALA A 265 10.40 -11.55 -2.19
CA ALA A 265 9.94 -12.91 -2.38
C ALA A 265 10.31 -13.43 -3.78
N GLN A 266 10.48 -14.74 -3.89
CA GLN A 266 10.69 -15.44 -5.14
C GLN A 266 9.75 -16.63 -5.21
N ASN A 267 8.92 -16.71 -6.26
CA ASN A 267 7.91 -17.76 -6.42
C ASN A 267 7.03 -17.95 -5.15
N GLY A 268 6.61 -16.85 -4.53
CA GLY A 268 5.77 -16.86 -3.32
C GLY A 268 6.48 -17.27 -2.02
N ALA A 269 7.80 -17.45 -2.03
CA ALA A 269 8.59 -17.68 -0.83
C ALA A 269 9.45 -16.46 -0.51
N VAL A 270 9.45 -16.01 0.75
CA VAL A 270 10.30 -14.89 1.19
C VAL A 270 11.76 -15.29 1.11
N VAL A 271 12.55 -14.51 0.37
CA VAL A 271 14.02 -14.62 0.26
C VAL A 271 14.69 -13.72 1.28
N ALA A 272 14.20 -12.49 1.45
CA ALA A 272 14.73 -11.52 2.38
C ALA A 272 13.63 -10.59 2.89
N ASN A 273 13.70 -10.23 4.17
CA ASN A 273 12.85 -9.23 4.78
C ASN A 273 13.62 -8.62 5.97
N SER A 274 14.06 -7.38 5.83
CA SER A 274 14.97 -6.75 6.79
C SER A 274 14.95 -5.23 6.68
N CYS A 275 15.51 -4.59 7.70
CA CYS A 275 15.65 -3.14 7.76
C CYS A 275 17.13 -2.71 7.74
N GLY A 276 17.38 -1.49 7.26
CA GLY A 276 18.72 -0.87 7.25
C GLY A 276 19.71 -1.46 6.25
N ALA A 277 19.23 -2.21 5.26
CA ALA A 277 20.06 -2.93 4.29
C ALA A 277 19.69 -2.67 2.83
N MET A 278 18.84 -1.66 2.56
CA MET A 278 18.30 -1.41 1.23
C MET A 278 18.19 0.08 0.90
N PRO A 279 19.33 0.75 0.65
CA PRO A 279 19.32 2.11 0.11
C PRO A 279 18.66 2.17 -1.27
N VAL A 280 17.88 3.22 -1.47
CA VAL A 280 17.30 3.63 -2.75
C VAL A 280 17.92 4.96 -3.14
N ARG A 281 18.53 5.01 -4.33
CA ARG A 281 19.23 6.21 -4.79
C ARG A 281 18.71 6.64 -6.15
N PRO A 282 18.37 7.93 -6.34
CA PRO A 282 17.92 8.42 -7.62
C PRO A 282 19.03 8.33 -8.67
N THR A 283 18.65 8.22 -9.95
CA THR A 283 19.57 8.01 -11.07
C THR A 283 19.29 8.97 -12.24
N GLY A 284 20.33 9.22 -13.03
CA GLY A 284 20.33 10.12 -14.18
C GLY A 284 20.35 11.60 -13.80
N SER A 285 19.70 12.45 -14.60
CA SER A 285 19.59 13.88 -14.30
C SER A 285 18.83 14.11 -12.99
N ASN A 286 19.13 15.18 -12.25
CA ASN A 286 18.44 15.55 -11.00
C ASN A 286 18.49 14.48 -9.90
N SER A 287 19.55 13.67 -9.86
CA SER A 287 19.71 12.54 -8.93
C SER A 287 20.32 12.93 -7.57
N ALA A 288 19.94 14.07 -7.01
CA ALA A 288 20.39 14.46 -5.68
C ALA A 288 19.79 13.53 -4.61
N TYR A 289 20.56 13.23 -3.57
CA TYR A 289 20.10 12.51 -2.37
C TYR A 289 20.58 13.25 -1.12
N PRO A 290 19.69 13.67 -0.19
CA PRO A 290 18.22 13.68 -0.31
C PRO A 290 17.72 14.45 -1.56
N PRO A 291 16.46 14.24 -1.99
CA PRO A 291 15.95 14.87 -3.22
C PRO A 291 15.91 16.39 -3.08
N ILE A 292 16.01 17.11 -4.20
CA ILE A 292 15.82 18.57 -4.23
C ILE A 292 14.40 18.84 -4.71
N PRO A 293 13.57 19.58 -3.97
CA PRO A 293 12.18 19.83 -4.34
C PRO A 293 12.01 20.33 -5.77
N GLY A 294 11.19 19.61 -6.54
CA GLY A 294 10.82 19.95 -7.91
C GLY A 294 11.84 19.51 -8.98
N LEU A 295 12.97 18.91 -8.59
CA LEU A 295 13.92 18.31 -9.51
C LEU A 295 13.71 16.79 -9.55
N LEU A 296 13.07 16.30 -10.62
CA LEU A 296 12.72 14.89 -10.72
C LEU A 296 13.83 14.06 -11.38
N PRO A 297 14.23 12.92 -10.79
CA PRO A 297 15.19 12.01 -11.39
C PRO A 297 14.60 11.25 -12.58
N THR A 298 15.43 10.48 -13.28
CA THR A 298 14.97 9.62 -14.40
C THR A 298 14.64 8.18 -13.99
N GLY A 299 14.93 7.83 -12.74
CA GLY A 299 14.72 6.50 -12.18
C GLY A 299 15.45 6.35 -10.86
N PHE A 300 15.49 5.14 -10.32
CA PHE A 300 16.13 4.82 -9.04
C PHE A 300 16.92 3.50 -9.13
N GLN A 301 18.03 3.44 -8.38
CA GLN A 301 18.77 2.21 -8.13
C GLN A 301 18.44 1.75 -6.70
N ILE A 302 18.05 0.49 -6.58
CA ILE A 302 17.80 -0.20 -5.32
C ILE A 302 18.88 -1.26 -5.16
N VAL A 303 19.62 -1.20 -4.05
CA VAL A 303 20.64 -2.20 -3.71
C VAL A 303 20.26 -2.81 -2.37
N TYR A 304 19.89 -4.09 -2.37
CA TYR A 304 19.47 -4.79 -1.17
C TYR A 304 20.51 -5.85 -0.76
N ASP A 305 21.25 -5.60 0.32
CA ASP A 305 22.10 -6.62 0.95
C ASP A 305 21.22 -7.58 1.78
N MET A 306 20.99 -8.78 1.24
CA MET A 306 20.15 -9.81 1.86
C MET A 306 20.99 -10.80 2.68
N GLY A 307 22.22 -10.44 3.04
CA GLY A 307 23.14 -11.29 3.79
C GLY A 307 23.48 -12.57 3.01
N SER A 308 23.16 -13.73 3.58
CA SER A 308 23.50 -15.02 2.96
C SER A 308 22.78 -15.29 1.62
N ALA A 309 21.70 -14.56 1.32
CA ALA A 309 21.00 -14.66 0.03
C ALA A 309 21.67 -13.84 -1.08
N GLY A 310 22.72 -13.06 -0.76
CA GLY A 310 23.46 -12.23 -1.69
C GLY A 310 22.93 -10.80 -1.79
N VAL A 311 23.42 -10.06 -2.78
CA VAL A 311 23.01 -8.67 -3.04
C VAL A 311 22.07 -8.64 -4.23
N LEU A 312 20.86 -8.13 -4.03
CA LEU A 312 19.94 -7.82 -5.12
C LEU A 312 20.23 -6.40 -5.62
N GLU A 313 20.37 -6.25 -6.94
CA GLU A 313 20.54 -4.95 -7.58
C GLU A 313 19.45 -4.74 -8.62
N VAL A 314 18.73 -3.64 -8.49
CA VAL A 314 17.55 -3.32 -9.30
C VAL A 314 17.61 -1.87 -9.75
N ASN A 315 17.39 -1.65 -11.04
CA ASN A 315 17.18 -0.33 -11.60
C ASN A 315 15.73 -0.20 -12.03
N VAL A 316 15.06 0.86 -11.57
CA VAL A 316 13.75 1.27 -12.07
C VAL A 316 13.91 2.52 -12.92
N THR A 317 13.27 2.54 -14.09
CA THR A 317 13.29 3.68 -15.02
C THR A 317 11.89 4.25 -15.14
N ASN A 318 11.76 5.57 -15.04
CA ASN A 318 10.47 6.26 -15.11
C ASN A 318 9.85 6.05 -16.51
N TYR A 319 8.63 5.51 -16.56
CA TYR A 319 7.85 5.42 -17.81
C TYR A 319 6.89 6.60 -17.93
N LEU A 320 6.04 6.79 -16.93
CA LEU A 320 5.09 7.89 -16.87
C LEU A 320 4.90 8.37 -15.43
N PRO A 321 5.07 9.68 -15.13
CA PRO A 321 4.63 10.23 -13.86
C PRO A 321 3.09 10.33 -13.84
N ILE A 322 2.45 9.48 -13.04
CA ILE A 322 0.98 9.37 -12.97
C ILE A 322 0.35 10.33 -11.96
N VAL A 323 1.13 10.83 -11.00
CA VAL A 323 0.74 11.87 -10.04
C VAL A 323 1.91 12.82 -9.84
N GLN A 324 1.65 14.13 -9.83
CA GLN A 324 2.66 15.14 -9.55
C GLN A 324 2.07 16.27 -8.70
N TYR A 325 2.61 16.43 -7.50
CA TYR A 325 2.47 17.63 -6.68
C TYR A 325 3.83 18.33 -6.65
N PRO A 326 4.06 19.35 -7.51
CA PRO A 326 5.37 19.94 -7.70
C PRO A 326 6.04 20.36 -6.39
N GLY A 327 7.27 19.90 -6.17
CA GLY A 327 8.06 20.20 -4.97
C GLY A 327 7.67 19.41 -3.72
N LEU A 328 6.68 18.52 -3.81
CA LEU A 328 6.21 17.74 -2.67
C LEU A 328 6.25 16.24 -2.95
N TYR A 329 5.69 15.79 -4.06
CA TYR A 329 5.38 14.38 -4.25
C TYR A 329 5.25 14.03 -5.73
N THR A 330 5.75 12.87 -6.15
CA THR A 330 5.53 12.32 -7.49
C THR A 330 5.44 10.82 -7.45
N ARG A 331 4.50 10.26 -8.22
CA ARG A 331 4.31 8.81 -8.44
C ARG A 331 4.57 8.47 -9.89
N TRP A 332 5.22 7.34 -10.13
CA TRP A 332 5.50 6.82 -11.45
C TRP A 332 5.01 5.40 -11.62
N VAL A 333 4.57 5.09 -12.84
CA VAL A 333 4.73 3.76 -13.41
C VAL A 333 6.10 3.70 -14.07
N GLY A 334 6.80 2.58 -13.94
CA GLY A 334 8.14 2.42 -14.50
C GLY A 334 8.52 0.99 -14.86
N SER A 335 9.53 0.87 -15.72
CA SER A 335 10.12 -0.42 -16.04
C SER A 335 11.20 -0.79 -15.03
N VAL A 336 11.40 -2.10 -14.85
CA VAL A 336 12.41 -2.65 -13.95
C VAL A 336 13.42 -3.46 -14.74
N ALA A 337 14.69 -3.39 -14.35
CA ALA A 337 15.72 -4.35 -14.70
C ALA A 337 16.56 -4.68 -13.47
N GLY A 338 16.59 -5.95 -13.05
CA GLY A 338 17.29 -6.32 -11.82
C GLY A 338 17.44 -7.82 -11.60
N GLY A 339 18.25 -8.17 -10.62
CA GLY A 339 18.52 -9.55 -10.22
C GLY A 339 19.56 -9.63 -9.10
N ILE A 340 19.76 -10.83 -8.58
CA ILE A 340 20.82 -11.07 -7.58
C ILE A 340 22.17 -11.03 -8.31
N GLN A 341 23.16 -10.35 -7.76
CA GLN A 341 24.49 -10.20 -8.36
C GLN A 341 25.10 -11.56 -8.72
N GLY A 342 25.64 -11.65 -9.94
CA GLY A 342 26.17 -12.89 -10.50
C GLY A 342 25.11 -13.89 -11.01
N GLN A 343 23.82 -13.55 -10.92
CA GLN A 343 22.72 -14.33 -11.48
C GLN A 343 22.06 -13.61 -12.66
N THR A 344 21.01 -14.22 -13.21
CA THR A 344 20.22 -13.67 -14.31
C THR A 344 19.53 -12.37 -13.92
N THR A 345 19.66 -11.36 -14.77
CA THR A 345 18.85 -10.14 -14.72
C THR A 345 17.51 -10.37 -15.43
N TYR A 346 16.43 -9.94 -14.79
CA TYR A 346 15.08 -9.98 -15.35
C TYR A 346 14.56 -8.56 -15.57
N THR A 347 13.59 -8.43 -16.46
CA THR A 347 12.84 -7.19 -16.65
C THR A 347 11.42 -7.33 -16.14
N GLY A 348 10.77 -6.20 -15.88
CA GLY A 348 9.42 -6.19 -15.36
C GLY A 348 8.83 -4.80 -15.20
N VAL A 349 7.84 -4.71 -14.32
CA VAL A 349 7.04 -3.50 -14.07
C VAL A 349 7.13 -3.09 -12.61
N ALA A 350 7.00 -1.80 -12.36
CA ALA A 350 6.97 -1.22 -11.03
C ALA A 350 6.04 -0.01 -10.96
N LEU A 351 5.58 0.26 -9.76
CA LEU A 351 4.94 1.50 -9.37
C LEU A 351 5.61 1.99 -8.09
N TYR A 352 5.99 3.27 -8.09
CA TYR A 352 6.81 3.84 -7.03
C TYR A 352 6.66 5.35 -6.95
N GLU A 353 7.11 5.92 -5.85
CA GLU A 353 6.96 7.33 -5.56
C GLU A 353 8.16 7.91 -4.81
N GLU A 354 8.24 9.23 -4.91
CA GLU A 354 9.17 10.08 -4.19
C GLU A 354 8.35 11.17 -3.50
N MET A 355 8.71 11.50 -2.26
CA MET A 355 8.13 12.61 -1.52
C MET A 355 9.22 13.38 -0.79
N GLY A 356 8.99 14.68 -0.60
CA GLY A 356 9.84 15.55 0.19
C GLY A 356 11.08 16.05 -0.55
N GLY A 357 12.01 16.58 0.24
CA GLY A 357 13.21 17.29 -0.23
C GLY A 357 13.44 18.63 0.47
#